data_AF-A0A6I2XPB0-F1
#
_entry.id   AF-A0A6I2XPB0-F1
#
_cell.length_a   1.000
_cell.length_b   1.000
_cell.length_c   1.000
_cell.angle_alpha   90.00
_cell.angle_beta   90.00
_cell.angle_gamma   90.00
#
_symmetry.space_group_name_H-M   'P 1'
#
loop_
_entity.id
_entity.type
_entity.pdbx_description
1 polymer ?
#
loop_
_entity_poly.entity_id
_entity_poly.type
_entity_poly.pdbx_seq_one_letter_code
_entity_poly.pdbx_strand_id
1 'polypeptide(L)' 'MRAGCSGRASRCTADTQDRTVQVPADFAAVLGQAGLTEAFDALSYTHRKEHVRSIEEAKKPGTRARRIEAAIAKLR' A
#
# COMPACT_ATOMS: atom_id res chain seq x y z
N MET A 1 -16.25 -40.35 -16.71
CA MET A 1 -14.82 -40.43 -16.37
C MET A 1 -14.42 -39.08 -15.80
N ARG A 2 -14.06 -39.05 -14.50
CA ARG A 2 -13.15 -38.13 -13.76
C ARG A 2 -13.13 -36.63 -14.15
N ALA A 3 -13.16 -35.66 -13.25
CA ALA A 3 -13.24 -35.55 -11.80
C ALA A 3 -13.56 -34.06 -11.54
N GLY A 4 -14.47 -33.72 -10.65
CA GLY A 4 -14.05 -33.38 -9.30
C GLY A 4 -13.82 -31.88 -9.16
N CYS A 5 -14.91 -31.13 -8.98
CA CYS A 5 -14.86 -29.87 -8.26
C CYS A 5 -14.43 -30.19 -6.81
N SER A 6 -13.13 -30.22 -6.56
CA SER A 6 -12.57 -30.36 -5.22
C SER A 6 -11.70 -29.13 -4.92
N GLY A 7 -12.13 -28.33 -3.96
CA GLY A 7 -11.20 -27.55 -3.15
C GLY A 7 -11.40 -26.03 -3.16
N ARG A 8 -12.24 -25.59 -2.22
CA ARG A 8 -12.31 -24.24 -1.62
C ARG A 8 -12.79 -23.10 -2.52
N ALA A 9 -13.96 -22.59 -2.15
CA ALA A 9 -14.47 -21.29 -2.54
C ALA A 9 -13.47 -20.18 -2.18
N SER A 10 -12.56 -19.86 -3.11
CA SER A 10 -12.00 -18.52 -3.16
C SER A 10 -13.14 -17.61 -3.57
N ARG A 11 -13.72 -16.89 -2.61
CA ARG A 11 -14.64 -15.81 -2.87
C ARG A 11 -13.84 -14.70 -3.56
N CYS A 12 -13.62 -14.89 -4.87
CA CYS A 12 -13.00 -13.93 -5.76
C CYS A 12 -14.01 -12.80 -5.98
N THR A 13 -14.04 -11.88 -5.04
CA THR A 13 -14.60 -10.54 -5.22
C THR A 13 -13.64 -9.58 -4.53
N ALA A 14 -12.44 -9.43 -5.11
CA ALA A 14 -11.66 -8.22 -4.92
C ALA A 14 -12.33 -7.13 -5.76
N ASP A 15 -13.52 -6.70 -5.33
CA ASP A 15 -14.09 -5.40 -5.71
C ASP A 15 -13.19 -4.35 -5.04
N THR A 16 -12.00 -4.15 -5.59
CA THR A 16 -11.14 -3.02 -5.23
C THR A 16 -11.57 -1.89 -6.15
N GLN A 17 -12.80 -1.42 -5.96
CA GLN A 17 -13.24 -0.13 -6.44
C GLN A 17 -12.18 0.87 -6.03
N ASP A 18 -11.37 1.32 -6.98
CA ASP A 18 -10.83 2.66 -7.20
C ASP A 18 -10.75 3.63 -6.01
N ARG A 19 -10.45 3.15 -4.80
CA ARG A 19 -10.03 3.99 -3.69
C ARG A 19 -8.54 4.16 -3.80
N THR A 20 -8.12 4.73 -4.92
CA THR A 20 -6.76 5.17 -5.19
C THR A 20 -6.41 6.19 -4.12
N VAL A 21 -5.78 5.72 -3.04
CA VAL A 21 -5.11 6.62 -2.11
C VAL A 21 -4.11 7.40 -2.96
N GLN A 22 -4.23 8.73 -2.99
CA GLN A 22 -3.35 9.60 -3.76
C GLN A 22 -1.93 9.51 -3.17
N VAL A 23 -1.15 8.51 -3.59
CA VAL A 23 0.22 8.31 -3.11
C VAL A 23 1.04 9.49 -3.60
N PRO A 24 1.65 10.28 -2.71
CA PRO A 24 2.48 11.40 -3.13
C PRO A 24 3.67 10.91 -3.95
N ALA A 25 4.07 11.68 -4.97
CA ALA A 25 5.22 11.35 -5.80
C ALA A 25 6.50 11.11 -4.97
N ASP A 26 6.72 11.89 -3.91
CA ASP A 26 7.85 11.70 -2.99
C ASP A 26 7.81 10.31 -2.32
N PHE A 27 6.62 9.85 -1.93
CA PHE A 27 6.48 8.56 -1.27
C PHE A 27 6.65 7.40 -2.25
N ALA A 28 6.04 7.51 -3.44
CA ALA A 28 6.20 6.54 -4.51
C ALA A 28 7.67 6.40 -4.96
N ALA A 29 8.41 7.51 -5.04
CA ALA A 29 9.82 7.51 -5.39
C ALA A 29 10.66 6.72 -4.38
N VAL A 30 10.45 6.94 -3.08
CA VAL A 30 11.22 6.22 -2.04
C VAL A 30 10.79 4.75 -1.95
N LEU A 31 9.51 4.43 -2.16
CA LEU A 31 9.04 3.04 -2.26
C LEU A 31 9.70 2.29 -3.42
N GLY A 32 9.81 2.93 -4.59
CA GLY A 32 10.48 2.37 -5.76
C GLY A 32 11.98 2.16 -5.53
N GLN A 33 12.65 3.12 -4.89
CA GLN A 33 14.06 3.00 -4.50
C GLN A 33 14.30 1.86 -3.50
N ALA A 34 13.35 1.64 -2.58
CA ALA A 34 13.43 0.57 -1.59
C ALA A 34 12.96 -0.80 -2.12
N GLY A 35 12.34 -0.86 -3.31
CA GLY A 35 11.72 -2.09 -3.83
C GLY A 35 10.50 -2.56 -3.04
N LEU A 36 9.85 -1.67 -2.29
CA LEU A 36 8.72 -2.01 -1.41
C LEU A 36 7.37 -1.63 -2.02
N THR A 37 7.34 -1.26 -3.29
CA THR A 37 6.12 -0.86 -3.99
C THR A 37 5.06 -1.97 -3.95
N GLU A 38 5.45 -3.23 -4.18
CA GLU A 38 4.54 -4.38 -4.11
C GLU A 38 4.09 -4.67 -2.67
N ALA A 39 4.98 -4.56 -1.69
CA ALA A 39 4.63 -4.73 -0.28
C ALA A 39 3.61 -3.67 0.18
N PHE A 40 3.77 -2.44 -0.30
CA PHE A 40 2.82 -1.36 -0.05
C PHE A 40 1.49 -1.59 -0.78
N ASP A 41 1.52 -2.05 -2.03
CA ASP A 41 0.29 -2.31 -2.80
C ASP A 41 -0.51 -3.51 -2.25
N ALA A 42 0.19 -4.51 -1.70
CA ALA A 42 -0.41 -5.64 -0.98
C ALA A 42 -1.09 -5.24 0.33
N LEU A 43 -0.84 -4.03 0.87
CA LEU A 43 -1.54 -3.56 2.06
C LEU A 43 -3.02 -3.24 1.80
N SER A 44 -3.83 -3.54 2.82
CA SER A 44 -5.21 -3.07 2.90
C SER A 44 -5.31 -1.55 2.77
N TYR A 45 -6.36 -1.07 2.11
CA TYR A 45 -6.64 0.35 1.89
C TYR A 45 -6.49 1.22 3.15
N THR A 46 -6.92 0.72 4.32
CA THR A 46 -6.81 1.43 5.60
C THR A 46 -5.37 1.77 5.96
N HIS A 47 -4.43 0.82 5.82
CA HIS A 47 -3.01 1.06 6.12
C HIS A 47 -2.39 2.01 5.10
N ARG A 48 -2.69 1.83 3.80
CA ARG A 48 -2.24 2.75 2.74
C ARG A 48 -2.70 4.19 3.02
N LYS A 49 -3.97 4.36 3.37
CA LYS A 49 -4.56 5.66 3.71
C LYS A 49 -3.92 6.27 4.96
N GLU A 50 -3.65 5.49 6.01
CA GLU A 50 -3.02 6.01 7.24
C GLU A 50 -1.60 6.54 6.97
N HIS A 51 -0.80 5.81 6.18
CA HIS A 51 0.53 6.25 5.79
C HIS A 51 0.48 7.53 4.97
N VAL A 52 -0.35 7.56 3.92
CA VAL A 52 -0.50 8.75 3.06
C VAL A 52 -1.03 9.94 3.85
N ARG A 53 -2.05 9.76 4.67
CA ARG A 53 -2.57 10.82 5.55
C ARG A 53 -1.47 11.37 6.47
N SER A 54 -0.67 10.52 7.11
CA SER A 54 0.44 10.98 7.98
C SER A 54 1.49 11.81 7.21
N ILE A 55 1.70 11.50 5.93
CA ILE A 55 2.61 12.21 5.03
C ILE A 55 1.99 13.53 4.54
N GLU A 56 0.69 13.54 4.24
CA GLU A 56 -0.07 14.72 3.84
C GLU A 56 -0.26 15.72 4.98
N GLU A 57 -0.48 15.25 6.21
CA GLU A 57 -0.55 16.09 7.41
C GLU A 57 0.80 16.77 7.72
N ALA A 58 1.92 16.23 7.22
CA ALA A 58 3.23 16.84 7.35
C ALA A 58 3.44 17.97 6.32
N LYS A 59 3.00 19.20 6.67
CA LYS A 59 3.18 20.42 5.85
C LYS A 59 4.64 20.82 5.60
N LYS A 60 5.58 20.38 6.44
CA LYS A 60 7.01 20.67 6.28
C LYS A 60 7.68 19.55 5.47
N PRO A 61 8.41 19.85 4.38
CA PRO A 61 9.04 18.84 3.54
C PRO A 61 10.06 17.98 4.31
N GLY A 62 10.81 18.56 5.25
CA GLY A 62 11.73 17.80 6.10
C GLY A 62 11.04 16.77 7.02
N THR A 63 9.83 17.08 7.51
CA THR A 63 9.04 16.14 8.32
C THR A 63 8.40 15.07 7.45
N ARG A 64 8.00 15.43 6.23
CA ARG A 64 7.41 14.52 5.24
C ARG A 64 8.38 13.38 4.89
N ALA A 65 9.65 13.70 4.61
CA ALA A 65 10.68 12.71 4.35
C ALA A 65 10.86 11.73 5.52
N ARG A 66 10.96 12.24 6.77
CA ARG A 66 11.05 11.37 7.96
C ARG A 66 9.83 10.46 8.14
N ARG A 67 8.63 10.94 7.83
CA ARG A 67 7.39 10.12 7.88
C ARG A 67 7.38 9.04 6.80
N ILE A 68 7.87 9.36 5.60
CA ILE A 68 8.04 8.40 4.51
C ILE A 68 9.01 7.29 4.92
N GLU A 69 10.18 7.64 5.45
CA GLU A 69 11.17 6.66 5.91
C GLU A 69 10.62 5.80 7.05
N ALA A 70 9.86 6.39 7.99
CA ALA A 70 9.20 5.63 9.05
C ALA A 70 8.12 4.68 8.53
N ALA A 71 7.38 5.05 7.48
CA ALA A 71 6.41 4.16 6.83
C ALA A 71 7.13 2.99 6.13
N ILE A 72 8.23 3.29 5.44
CA ILE A 72 9.08 2.28 4.78
C ILE A 72 9.72 1.34 5.78
N ALA A 73 10.18 1.83 6.92
CA ALA A 73 10.74 1.01 7.99
C ALA A 73 9.71 0.03 8.59
N LYS A 74 8.40 0.32 8.49
CA LYS A 74 7.33 -0.60 8.91
C LYS A 74 6.95 -1.63 7.84
N LEU A 75 7.34 -1.40 6.58
CA LEU A 75 7.07 -2.27 5.44
C LEU A 75 8.18 -3.31 5.22
N ARG A 76 9.37 -3.06 5.77
CA ARG A 76 10.48 -4.00 5.84
C ARG A 76 10.30 -4.96 7.02
#